data_AF-A0AAJ6A607-F1
#
_entry.id   AF-A0AAJ6A607-F1
#
_cell.length_a   1.000
_cell.length_b   1.000
_cell.length_c   1.000
_cell.angle_alpha   90.00
_cell.angle_beta   90.00
_cell.angle_gamma   90.00
#
_symmetry.space_group_name_H-M   'P 1'
#
loop_
_entity.id
_entity.type
_entity.pdbx_description
1 polymer ?
#
loop_
_entity_poly.entity_id
_entity_poly.type
_entity_poly.pdbx_seq_one_letter_code
_entity_poly.pdbx_strand_id
1 'polypeptide(L)'
;MDITKEGRELDLQLWTSDKVVGAVIATGVVSASFRELIEFVKGHRKKRREARYLSVSAAVALEAFAIECKDLVDMMEANYEQYQAVGSINIPSPPKLPTDCDWRLIDVTLMNELLSFENGVRQAQADAEFSAHFEGNSWSHVSAVSELMEKAQGLAAQLRANIGLS
;
A
#
# COMPACT_ATOMS: atom_id res chain seq x y z
N MET A 1 -52.78 41.10 47.49
CA MET A 1 -52.37 39.72 47.81
C MET A 1 -53.11 38.80 46.83
N ASP A 2 -52.91 38.88 45.51
CA ASP A 2 -51.72 38.58 44.68
C ASP A 2 -51.16 37.16 44.75
N ILE A 3 -51.92 36.20 45.31
CA ILE A 3 -51.54 34.78 45.37
C ILE A 3 -51.61 34.10 43.98
N THR A 4 -52.38 34.67 43.03
CA THR A 4 -52.58 34.10 41.68
C THR A 4 -51.62 34.61 40.62
N LYS A 5 -50.81 35.65 40.91
CA LYS A 5 -49.72 36.10 40.03
C LYS A 5 -48.43 35.34 40.34
N GLU A 6 -48.13 35.17 41.62
CA GLU A 6 -46.89 34.54 42.10
C GLU A 6 -46.78 33.06 41.66
N GLY A 7 -47.89 32.30 41.73
CA GLY A 7 -47.92 30.92 41.24
C GLY A 7 -47.77 30.77 39.72
N ARG A 8 -48.08 31.82 38.94
CA ARG A 8 -47.98 31.80 37.47
C ARG A 8 -46.57 32.14 36.99
N GLU A 9 -45.86 33.01 37.72
CA GLU A 9 -44.45 33.33 37.44
C GLU A 9 -43.51 32.16 37.74
N LEU A 10 -43.75 31.43 38.83
CA LEU A 10 -42.99 30.23 39.19
C LEU A 10 -43.10 29.11 38.15
N ASP A 11 -44.31 28.87 37.62
CA ASP A 11 -44.58 27.82 36.63
C ASP A 11 -43.96 28.13 35.26
N LEU A 12 -43.95 29.42 34.87
CA LEU A 12 -43.30 29.92 33.66
C LEU A 12 -41.77 29.77 33.72
N GLN A 13 -41.16 30.04 34.88
CA GLN A 13 -39.71 29.90 35.08
C GLN A 13 -39.28 28.43 35.02
N LEU A 14 -40.01 27.53 35.71
CA LEU A 14 -39.72 26.09 35.68
C LEU A 14 -39.78 25.52 34.26
N TRP A 15 -40.82 25.87 33.50
CA TRP A 15 -40.99 25.40 32.11
C TRP A 15 -39.92 25.93 31.15
N THR A 16 -39.45 27.17 31.34
CA THR A 16 -38.37 27.71 30.51
C THR A 16 -37.01 27.11 30.85
N SER A 17 -36.72 26.87 32.14
CA SER A 17 -35.49 26.20 32.59
C SER A 17 -35.35 24.79 32.02
N ASP A 18 -36.41 23.98 32.05
CA ASP A 18 -36.38 22.61 31.51
C ASP A 18 -36.13 22.58 29.99
N LYS A 19 -36.72 23.53 29.27
CA LYS A 19 -36.48 23.69 27.82
C LYS A 19 -35.07 24.14 27.49
N VAL A 20 -34.52 25.08 28.25
CA VAL A 20 -33.15 25.58 28.07
C VAL A 20 -32.14 24.48 28.41
N VAL A 21 -32.33 23.76 29.52
CA VAL A 21 -31.47 22.63 29.92
C VAL A 21 -31.54 21.50 28.88
N GLY A 22 -32.74 21.13 28.41
CA GLY A 22 -32.91 20.14 27.35
C GLY A 22 -32.24 20.56 26.03
N ALA A 23 -32.33 21.83 25.65
CA ALA A 23 -31.68 22.36 24.44
C ALA A 23 -30.14 22.36 24.56
N VAL A 24 -29.60 22.71 25.73
CA VAL A 24 -28.15 22.70 25.97
C VAL A 24 -27.60 21.27 25.98
N ILE A 25 -28.29 20.32 26.62
CA ILE A 25 -27.91 18.91 26.62
C ILE A 25 -27.99 18.34 25.19
N ALA A 26 -29.06 18.61 24.45
CA ALA A 26 -29.20 18.17 23.07
C ALA A 26 -28.09 18.73 22.17
N THR A 27 -27.76 20.01 22.31
CA THR A 27 -26.68 20.65 21.54
C THR A 27 -25.30 20.10 21.92
N GLY A 28 -25.06 19.81 23.20
CA GLY A 28 -23.82 19.21 23.70
C GLY A 28 -23.59 17.77 23.22
N VAL A 29 -24.64 16.94 23.23
CA VAL A 29 -24.57 15.55 22.74
C VAL A 29 -24.36 15.54 21.23
N VAL A 30 -25.13 16.34 20.47
CA VAL A 30 -24.98 16.42 19.02
C VAL A 30 -23.58 16.88 18.61
N SER A 31 -23.02 17.90 19.28
CA SER A 31 -21.68 18.40 18.96
C SER A 31 -20.56 17.40 19.30
N ALA A 32 -20.71 16.59 20.35
CA ALA A 32 -19.77 15.49 20.64
C ALA A 32 -19.83 14.38 19.58
N SER A 33 -21.04 13.97 19.18
CA SER A 33 -21.23 12.94 18.15
C SER A 33 -20.68 13.38 16.78
N PHE A 34 -20.86 14.65 16.43
CA PHE A 34 -20.31 15.21 15.18
C PHE A 34 -18.78 15.21 15.17
N ARG A 35 -18.11 15.43 16.32
CA ARG A 35 -16.64 15.38 16.42
C ARG A 35 -16.13 13.96 16.15
N GLU A 36 -16.71 12.96 16.78
CA GLU A 36 -16.35 11.54 16.54
C GLU A 36 -16.55 11.16 15.06
N LEU A 37 -17.64 11.61 14.45
CA LEU A 37 -17.94 11.32 13.04
C LEU A 37 -16.93 11.98 12.09
N ILE A 38 -16.54 13.23 12.37
CA ILE A 38 -15.49 13.93 11.61
C ILE A 38 -14.13 13.25 11.78
N GLU A 39 -13.78 12.84 12.99
CA GLU A 39 -12.52 12.14 13.28
C GLU A 39 -12.49 10.76 12.60
N PHE A 40 -13.59 10.03 12.62
CA PHE A 40 -13.73 8.76 11.91
C PHE A 40 -13.53 8.93 10.40
N VAL A 41 -14.20 9.92 9.79
CA VAL A 41 -14.05 10.23 8.36
C VAL A 41 -12.63 10.67 8.02
N LYS A 42 -12.02 11.54 8.84
CA LYS A 42 -10.61 11.95 8.65
C LYS A 42 -9.65 10.77 8.76
N GLY A 43 -9.85 9.90 9.75
CA GLY A 43 -9.08 8.67 9.93
C GLY A 43 -9.17 7.76 8.70
N HIS A 44 -10.37 7.55 8.17
CA HIS A 44 -10.59 6.76 6.96
C HIS A 44 -9.91 7.37 5.72
N ARG A 45 -10.01 8.69 5.54
CA ARG A 45 -9.34 9.38 4.41
C ARG A 45 -7.82 9.32 4.52
N LYS A 46 -7.27 9.44 5.73
CA LYS A 46 -5.83 9.32 5.98
C LYS A 46 -5.33 7.91 5.63
N LYS A 47 -5.98 6.87 6.14
CA LYS A 47 -5.67 5.47 5.81
C LYS A 47 -5.71 5.20 4.30
N ARG A 48 -6.72 5.72 3.60
CA ARG A 48 -6.81 5.57 2.13
C ARG A 48 -5.68 6.27 1.39
N ARG A 49 -5.23 7.44 1.87
CA ARG A 49 -4.09 8.16 1.28
C ARG A 49 -2.79 7.40 1.51
N GLU A 50 -2.59 6.84 2.70
CA GLU A 50 -1.42 6.03 3.04
C GLU A 50 -1.38 4.74 2.21
N ALA A 51 -2.50 4.03 2.09
CA ALA A 51 -2.61 2.84 1.25
C ALA A 51 -2.28 3.13 -0.22
N ARG A 52 -2.76 4.28 -0.73
CA ARG A 52 -2.46 4.74 -2.10
C ARG A 52 -0.99 5.04 -2.30
N TYR A 53 -0.38 5.77 -1.36
CA TYR A 53 1.03 6.09 -1.42
C TYR A 53 1.88 4.80 -1.41
N LEU A 54 1.58 3.88 -0.49
CA LEU A 54 2.23 2.58 -0.38
C LEU A 54 2.10 1.75 -1.67
N SER A 55 0.91 1.70 -2.25
CA SER A 55 0.67 0.92 -3.47
C SER A 55 1.43 1.50 -4.67
N VAL A 56 1.45 2.83 -4.81
CA VAL A 56 2.21 3.49 -5.89
C VAL A 56 3.71 3.31 -5.70
N SER A 57 4.24 3.51 -4.49
CA SER A 57 5.68 3.41 -4.26
C SER A 57 6.18 1.97 -4.45
N ALA A 58 5.44 0.98 -3.97
CA ALA A 58 5.74 -0.43 -4.21
C ALA A 58 5.65 -0.79 -5.70
N ALA A 59 4.63 -0.30 -6.42
CA ALA A 59 4.46 -0.57 -7.84
C ALA A 59 5.59 0.03 -8.68
N VAL A 60 6.02 1.26 -8.38
CA VAL A 60 7.16 1.90 -9.07
C VAL A 60 8.46 1.15 -8.81
N ALA A 61 8.68 0.66 -7.58
CA ALA A 61 9.87 -0.14 -7.27
C ALA A 61 9.91 -1.46 -8.08
N LEU A 62 8.76 -2.13 -8.23
CA LEU A 62 8.64 -3.36 -9.03
C LEU A 62 8.82 -3.10 -10.53
N GLU A 63 8.32 -2.00 -11.04
CA GLU A 63 8.54 -1.61 -12.45
C GLU A 63 10.00 -1.31 -12.74
N ALA A 64 10.67 -0.58 -11.84
CA ALA A 64 12.10 -0.32 -11.98
C ALA A 64 12.88 -1.64 -12.04
N PHE A 65 12.56 -2.59 -11.15
CA PHE A 65 13.12 -3.94 -11.19
C PHE A 65 12.82 -4.66 -12.51
N ALA A 66 11.59 -4.60 -13.01
CA ALA A 66 11.23 -5.24 -14.28
C ALA A 66 11.98 -4.64 -15.48
N ILE A 67 12.23 -3.33 -15.48
CA ILE A 67 13.04 -2.64 -16.49
C ILE A 67 14.49 -3.14 -16.40
N GLU A 68 15.07 -3.23 -15.20
CA GLU A 68 16.42 -3.76 -15.02
C GLU A 68 16.55 -5.22 -15.50
N CYS A 69 15.52 -6.05 -15.25
CA CYS A 69 15.48 -7.41 -15.77
C CYS A 69 15.45 -7.44 -17.30
N LYS A 70 14.64 -6.57 -17.92
CA LYS A 70 14.57 -6.45 -19.37
C LYS A 70 15.92 -6.03 -19.95
N ASP A 71 16.54 -5.00 -19.39
CA ASP A 71 17.83 -4.49 -19.85
C ASP A 71 18.92 -5.56 -19.75
N LEU A 72 18.88 -6.40 -18.71
CA LEU A 72 19.79 -7.54 -18.58
C LEU A 72 19.59 -8.57 -19.70
N VAL A 73 18.34 -8.97 -19.96
CA VAL A 73 18.03 -9.93 -21.04
C VAL A 73 18.47 -9.39 -22.40
N ASP A 74 18.12 -8.14 -22.72
CA ASP A 74 18.49 -7.49 -23.98
C ASP A 74 20.03 -7.40 -24.12
N MET A 75 20.74 -7.09 -23.03
CA MET A 75 22.21 -7.05 -23.00
C MET A 75 22.84 -8.44 -23.21
N MET A 76 22.25 -9.49 -22.63
CA MET A 76 22.74 -10.86 -22.80
C MET A 76 22.60 -11.34 -24.24
N GLU A 77 21.45 -11.06 -24.87
CA GLU A 77 21.21 -11.38 -26.27
C GLU A 77 22.22 -10.66 -27.18
N ALA A 78 22.40 -9.34 -26.99
CA ALA A 78 23.38 -8.56 -27.75
C ALA A 78 24.83 -9.06 -27.58
N ASN A 79 25.24 -9.40 -26.35
CA ASN A 79 26.58 -9.95 -26.09
C ASN A 79 26.78 -11.31 -26.74
N TYR A 80 25.74 -12.14 -26.78
CA TYR A 80 25.82 -13.44 -27.43
C TYR A 80 25.95 -13.29 -28.94
N GLU A 81 25.16 -12.42 -29.56
CA GLU A 81 25.27 -12.14 -31.00
C GLU A 81 26.66 -11.64 -31.38
N GLN A 82 27.25 -10.76 -30.57
CA GLN A 82 28.53 -10.12 -30.88
C GLN A 82 29.75 -10.98 -30.53
N TYR A 83 29.73 -11.67 -29.39
CA TYR A 83 30.91 -12.33 -28.82
C TYR A 83 30.75 -13.84 -28.60
N GLN A 84 29.58 -14.40 -28.89
CA GLN A 84 29.24 -15.80 -28.60
C GLN A 84 29.47 -16.18 -27.13
N ALA A 85 29.36 -15.18 -26.25
CA ALA A 85 29.61 -15.31 -24.82
C ALA A 85 28.41 -14.77 -24.05
N VAL A 86 28.10 -15.42 -22.93
CA VAL A 86 27.09 -14.93 -22.01
C VAL A 86 27.71 -13.81 -21.20
N GLY A 87 27.04 -12.66 -21.14
CA GLY A 87 27.47 -11.50 -20.39
C GLY A 87 27.38 -11.68 -18.87
N SER A 88 26.83 -10.69 -18.17
CA SER A 88 26.61 -10.77 -16.72
C SER A 88 25.59 -11.86 -16.37
N ILE A 89 25.88 -12.64 -15.32
CA ILE A 89 24.96 -13.62 -14.71
C ILE A 89 24.24 -13.06 -13.47
N ASN A 90 24.50 -11.80 -13.12
CA ASN A 90 23.94 -11.18 -11.93
C ASN A 90 22.50 -10.74 -12.20
N ILE A 91 21.56 -11.36 -11.51
CA ILE A 91 20.16 -10.94 -11.46
C ILE A 91 20.09 -9.56 -10.80
N PRO A 92 19.20 -8.66 -11.27
CA PRO A 92 19.00 -7.36 -10.64
C PRO A 92 18.71 -7.47 -9.15
N SER A 93 19.10 -6.43 -8.40
CA SER A 93 18.88 -6.42 -6.96
C SER A 93 17.39 -6.39 -6.63
N PRO A 94 16.94 -7.05 -5.55
CA PRO A 94 15.54 -7.02 -5.17
C PRO A 94 15.00 -5.59 -5.03
N PRO A 95 13.73 -5.35 -5.39
CA PRO A 95 13.13 -4.02 -5.30
C PRO A 95 13.10 -3.56 -3.84
N LYS A 96 13.55 -2.32 -3.60
CA LYS A 96 13.53 -1.72 -2.26
C LYS A 96 12.12 -1.25 -1.92
N LEU A 97 11.38 -2.12 -1.23
CA LEU A 97 10.06 -1.79 -0.72
C LEU A 97 10.16 -0.77 0.44
N PRO A 98 9.17 0.14 0.57
CA PRO A 98 9.18 1.15 1.63
C PRO A 98 9.06 0.51 3.02
N THR A 99 10.04 0.79 3.89
CA THR A 99 10.10 0.25 5.27
C THR A 99 9.15 0.95 6.24
N ASP A 100 8.86 2.23 5.97
CA ASP A 100 8.17 3.10 6.93
C ASP A 100 6.64 3.11 6.75
N CYS A 101 6.11 2.16 5.98
CA CYS A 101 4.71 2.09 5.61
C CYS A 101 3.97 0.96 6.34
N ASP A 102 2.69 1.20 6.65
CA ASP A 102 1.82 0.16 7.23
C ASP A 102 1.29 -0.77 6.14
N TRP A 103 1.98 -1.90 5.96
CA TRP A 103 1.60 -2.96 5.01
C TRP A 103 0.25 -3.63 5.32
N ARG A 104 -0.31 -3.41 6.52
CA ARG A 104 -1.66 -3.89 6.87
C ARG A 104 -2.77 -3.16 6.12
N LEU A 105 -2.44 -2.07 5.42
CA LEU A 105 -3.38 -1.30 4.61
C LEU A 105 -3.67 -1.92 3.24
N ILE A 106 -2.94 -2.96 2.83
CA ILE A 106 -3.14 -3.70 1.58
C ILE A 106 -3.69 -5.10 1.86
N ASP A 107 -4.20 -5.76 0.82
CA ASP A 107 -4.65 -7.15 0.91
C ASP A 107 -3.53 -8.06 1.42
N VAL A 108 -3.86 -8.98 2.33
CA VAL A 108 -2.88 -9.85 3.00
C VAL A 108 -2.18 -10.79 2.02
N THR A 109 -2.88 -11.24 0.97
CA THR A 109 -2.33 -12.13 -0.06
C THR A 109 -1.31 -11.36 -0.89
N LEU A 110 -1.69 -10.16 -1.35
CA LEU A 110 -0.81 -9.30 -2.11
C LEU A 110 0.42 -8.86 -1.29
N MET A 111 0.23 -8.55 0.00
CA MET A 111 1.32 -8.26 0.93
C MET A 111 2.29 -9.45 1.05
N ASN A 112 1.77 -10.66 1.23
CA ASN A 112 2.59 -11.87 1.32
C ASN A 112 3.39 -12.10 0.03
N GLU A 113 2.76 -11.92 -1.13
CA GLU A 113 3.44 -12.05 -2.43
C GLU A 113 4.55 -11.01 -2.62
N LEU A 114 4.30 -9.75 -2.24
CA LEU A 114 5.28 -8.67 -2.32
C LEU A 114 6.48 -8.89 -1.41
N LEU A 115 6.24 -9.21 -0.14
CA LEU A 115 7.31 -9.44 0.83
C LEU A 115 8.09 -10.73 0.52
N SER A 116 7.42 -11.74 -0.05
CA SER A 116 8.07 -12.97 -0.49
C SER A 116 8.80 -12.83 -1.82
N PHE A 117 8.53 -11.77 -2.61
CA PHE A 117 9.17 -11.54 -3.90
C PHE A 117 10.68 -11.42 -3.77
N GLU A 118 11.17 -10.69 -2.75
CA GLU A 118 12.59 -10.56 -2.47
C GLU A 118 13.27 -11.92 -2.24
N ASN A 119 12.59 -12.84 -1.54
CA ASN A 119 13.12 -14.19 -1.34
C ASN A 119 13.24 -14.94 -2.66
N GLY A 120 12.27 -14.78 -3.57
CA GLY A 120 12.32 -15.36 -4.91
C GLY A 120 13.49 -14.84 -5.75
N VAL A 121 13.75 -13.53 -5.71
CA VAL A 121 14.90 -12.92 -6.39
C VAL A 121 16.22 -13.47 -5.85
N ARG A 122 16.35 -13.54 -4.51
CA ARG A 122 17.56 -14.10 -3.88
C ARG A 122 17.77 -15.57 -4.20
N GLN A 123 16.70 -16.35 -4.24
CA GLN A 123 16.77 -17.76 -4.63
C GLN A 123 17.23 -17.90 -6.08
N ALA A 124 16.64 -17.15 -7.01
CA ALA A 124 17.04 -17.18 -8.41
C ALA A 124 18.51 -16.77 -8.60
N GLN A 125 19.02 -15.79 -7.82
CA GLN A 125 20.42 -15.40 -7.86
C GLN A 125 21.33 -16.54 -7.41
N ALA A 126 20.97 -17.24 -6.32
CA ALA A 126 21.73 -18.39 -5.83
C ALA A 126 21.75 -19.53 -6.85
N ASP A 127 20.61 -19.80 -7.50
CA ASP A 127 20.50 -20.82 -8.54
C ASP A 127 21.33 -20.46 -9.78
N ALA A 128 21.32 -19.18 -10.19
CA ALA A 128 22.12 -18.67 -11.30
C ALA A 128 23.63 -18.81 -11.03
N GLU A 129 24.08 -18.44 -9.83
CA GLU A 129 25.47 -18.61 -9.39
C GLU A 129 25.88 -20.09 -9.38
N PHE A 130 24.99 -20.97 -8.90
CA PHE A 130 25.22 -22.40 -8.89
C PHE A 130 25.37 -22.98 -10.30
N SER A 131 24.41 -22.73 -11.21
CA SER A 131 24.48 -23.21 -12.59
C SER A 131 25.69 -22.65 -13.35
N ALA A 132 26.02 -21.38 -13.16
CA ALA A 132 27.17 -20.78 -13.83
C ALA A 132 28.50 -21.40 -13.34
N HIS A 133 28.63 -21.65 -12.03
CA HIS A 133 29.88 -22.15 -11.46
C HIS A 133 30.07 -23.66 -11.64
N PHE A 134 29.00 -24.45 -11.52
CA PHE A 134 29.10 -25.91 -11.46
C PHE A 134 28.65 -26.62 -12.76
N GLU A 135 27.71 -26.04 -13.52
CA GLU A 135 27.15 -26.68 -14.71
C GLU A 135 27.72 -26.09 -16.02
N GLY A 136 28.41 -24.95 -15.93
CA GLY A 136 28.88 -24.20 -17.09
C GLY A 136 27.73 -23.67 -17.96
N ASN A 137 26.50 -23.71 -17.45
CA ASN A 137 25.31 -23.27 -18.15
C ASN A 137 24.98 -21.83 -17.76
N SER A 138 25.61 -20.88 -18.44
CA SER A 138 25.36 -19.46 -18.19
C SER A 138 23.98 -19.00 -18.70
N TRP A 139 23.18 -19.82 -19.39
CA TRP A 139 21.88 -19.42 -19.93
C TRP A 139 20.68 -19.77 -19.03
N SER A 140 20.86 -20.64 -18.04
CA SER A 140 19.76 -21.15 -17.20
C SER A 140 18.98 -20.06 -16.46
N HIS A 141 19.61 -18.91 -16.22
CA HIS A 141 19.00 -17.81 -15.47
C HIS A 141 18.15 -16.86 -16.33
N VAL A 142 18.22 -16.91 -17.67
CA VAL A 142 17.43 -16.01 -18.55
C VAL A 142 15.92 -16.26 -18.40
N SER A 143 15.51 -17.51 -18.30
CA SER A 143 14.11 -17.87 -18.04
C SER A 143 13.69 -17.39 -16.65
N ALA A 144 14.55 -17.55 -15.64
CA ALA A 144 14.27 -17.09 -14.28
C ALA A 144 14.14 -15.55 -14.21
N VAL A 145 15.01 -14.80 -14.90
CA VAL A 145 14.94 -13.33 -14.98
C VAL A 145 13.65 -12.89 -15.69
N SER A 146 13.27 -13.58 -16.77
CA SER A 146 12.01 -13.32 -17.48
C SER A 146 10.79 -13.58 -16.61
N GLU A 147 10.76 -14.71 -15.88
CA GLU A 147 9.68 -15.04 -14.94
C GLU A 147 9.58 -14.02 -13.79
N LEU A 148 10.71 -13.57 -13.24
CA LEU A 148 10.76 -12.53 -12.22
C LEU A 148 10.27 -11.18 -12.75
N MET A 149 10.62 -10.83 -13.99
CA MET A 149 10.13 -9.63 -14.68
C MET A 149 8.61 -9.65 -14.83
N GLU A 150 8.05 -10.73 -15.37
CA GLU A 150 6.60 -10.89 -15.56
C GLU A 150 5.87 -10.83 -14.22
N LYS A 151 6.40 -11.48 -13.19
CA LYS A 151 5.84 -11.45 -11.85
C LYS A 151 5.87 -10.05 -11.24
N ALA A 152 6.98 -9.31 -11.40
CA ALA A 152 7.09 -7.93 -10.93
C ALA A 152 6.08 -7.01 -11.62
N GLN A 153 5.92 -7.12 -12.95
CA GLN A 153 4.92 -6.37 -13.72
C GLN A 153 3.50 -6.72 -13.28
N GLY A 154 3.20 -8.00 -13.07
CA GLY A 154 1.90 -8.46 -12.58
C GLY A 154 1.54 -7.88 -11.22
N LEU A 155 2.48 -7.91 -10.26
CA LEU A 155 2.30 -7.33 -8.94
C LEU A 155 2.13 -5.80 -9.00
N ALA A 156 2.91 -5.11 -9.82
CA ALA A 156 2.79 -3.66 -10.02
C ALA A 156 1.44 -3.26 -10.62
N ALA A 157 0.94 -4.03 -11.60
CA ALA A 157 -0.37 -3.82 -12.21
C ALA A 157 -1.50 -4.03 -11.20
N GLN A 158 -1.43 -5.11 -10.40
CA GLN A 158 -2.41 -5.37 -9.34
C GLN A 158 -2.44 -4.26 -8.28
N LEU A 159 -1.27 -3.76 -7.85
CA LEU A 159 -1.17 -2.66 -6.90
C LEU A 159 -1.83 -1.38 -7.42
N ARG A 160 -1.63 -1.05 -8.70
CA ARG A 160 -2.27 0.10 -9.34
C ARG A 160 -3.77 -0.07 -9.50
N ALA A 161 -4.22 -1.24 -9.94
CA ALA A 161 -5.63 -1.56 -10.09
C ALA A 161 -6.39 -1.40 -8.75
N ASN A 162 -5.81 -1.87 -7.65
CA ASN A 162 -6.39 -1.77 -6.30
C ASN A 162 -6.65 -0.33 -5.83
N ILE A 163 -5.96 0.66 -6.41
CA ILE A 163 -6.12 2.07 -6.05
C ILE A 163 -6.87 2.89 -7.12
N GLY A 164 -7.31 2.23 -8.19
CA GLY A 164 -8.05 2.85 -9.30
C GLY A 164 -7.15 3.58 -10.30
N LEU A 165 -5.88 3.18 -10.41
CA LEU A 165 -5.00 3.58 -11.49
C LEU A 165 -4.91 2.37 -12.43
N SER A 166 -5.52 2.40 -13.61
CA SER A 166 -5.33 1.37 -14.65
C SER A 166 -4.81 2.02 -15.90
#